data_AF-A0A966T2X3-F1
#
_entry.id   AF-A0A966T2X3-F1
#
_cell.length_a   1.000
_cell.length_b   1.000
_cell.length_c   1.000
_cell.angle_alpha   90.00
_cell.angle_beta   90.00
_cell.angle_gamma   90.00
#
_symmetry.space_group_name_H-M   'P 1'
#
loop_
_entity.id
_entity.type
_entity.pdbx_description
1 polymer ?
#
loop_
_entity_poly.entity_id
_entity_poly.type
_entity_poly.pdbx_seq_one_letter_code
_entity_poly.pdbx_strand_id
1 'polypeptide(L)'
;MKLGLGLYPHILTDENFRFARQAGATHIVAHLPGYSKTASRPVPADEAWSLEELKALRGSINSAGLELAAIENFEPHHWSDVLLDVPEVDHEDFP
;
A
#
# COMPACT_ATOMS: atom_id res chain seq x y z
N MET A 1 2.81 11.44 -20.68
CA MET A 1 3.25 11.90 -19.34
C MET A 1 2.32 11.29 -18.29
N LYS A 2 2.84 10.77 -17.17
CA LYS A 2 2.03 10.21 -16.07
C LYS A 2 1.83 11.29 -15.00
N LEU A 3 0.58 11.56 -14.63
CA LEU A 3 0.22 12.46 -13.53
C LEU A 3 -0.42 11.62 -12.43
N GLY A 4 0.10 11.69 -11.21
CA GLY A 4 -0.38 10.87 -10.10
C GLY A 4 -0.47 11.60 -8.78
N LEU A 5 -1.22 11.00 -7.85
CA LEU A 5 -1.36 11.46 -6.47
C LEU A 5 -0.89 10.37 -5.51
N GLY A 6 -0.17 10.80 -4.46
CA GLY A 6 0.17 9.96 -3.32
C GLY A 6 -0.99 9.92 -2.32
N LEU A 7 -1.37 8.73 -1.85
CA LEU A 7 -2.48 8.56 -0.90
C LEU A 7 -2.08 7.69 0.30
N TYR A 8 -2.34 8.20 1.51
CA TYR A 8 -2.16 7.47 2.78
C TYR A 8 -3.22 6.38 2.96
N PRO A 9 -3.01 5.38 3.87
CA PRO A 9 -3.88 4.21 3.94
C PRO A 9 -5.35 4.57 4.23
N HIS A 10 -5.57 5.53 5.13
CA HIS A 10 -6.91 5.97 5.54
C HIS A 10 -7.65 6.79 4.46
N ILE A 11 -6.98 7.16 3.36
CA ILE A 11 -7.58 7.84 2.21
C ILE A 11 -7.49 7.03 0.90
N LEU A 12 -7.19 5.73 1.00
CA LEU A 12 -7.33 4.77 -0.10
C LEU A 12 -8.78 4.31 -0.21
N THR A 13 -9.67 5.23 -0.57
CA THR A 13 -11.11 5.02 -0.65
C THR A 13 -11.63 5.33 -2.05
N ASP A 14 -12.77 4.74 -2.43
CA ASP A 14 -13.42 4.99 -3.71
C ASP A 14 -13.76 6.48 -3.93
N GLU A 15 -14.09 7.21 -2.85
CA GLU A 15 -14.33 8.64 -2.90
C GLU A 15 -13.07 9.42 -3.29
N ASN A 16 -11.95 9.14 -2.63
CA ASN A 16 -10.67 9.79 -2.91
C ASN A 16 -10.12 9.39 -4.28
N PHE A 17 -10.38 8.17 -4.77
CA PHE A 17 -10.03 7.77 -6.13
C PHE A 17 -10.85 8.55 -7.18
N ARG A 18 -12.15 8.75 -6.96
CA ARG A 18 -12.97 9.59 -7.84
C ARG A 18 -12.47 11.04 -7.86
N PHE A 19 -12.13 11.59 -6.70
CA PHE A 19 -11.53 12.91 -6.60
C PHE A 19 -10.22 12.99 -7.41
N ALA A 20 -9.32 12.01 -7.25
CA ALA A 20 -8.05 11.97 -7.98
C ALA A 20 -8.27 11.99 -9.51
N ARG A 21 -9.24 11.21 -10.01
CA ARG A 21 -9.61 11.24 -11.44
C ARG A 21 -10.13 12.60 -11.88
N GLN A 22 -11.02 13.21 -11.10
CA GLN A 22 -11.58 14.53 -11.39
C GLN A 22 -10.50 15.63 -11.41
N ALA A 23 -9.48 15.50 -10.56
CA ALA A 23 -8.31 16.37 -10.54
C ALA A 23 -7.34 16.13 -11.71
N GLY A 24 -7.63 15.17 -12.61
CA GLY A 24 -6.83 14.87 -13.79
C GLY A 24 -5.75 13.80 -13.57
N ALA A 25 -5.68 13.17 -12.39
CA ALA A 25 -4.74 12.09 -12.16
C ALA A 25 -5.07 10.85 -13.01
N THR A 26 -4.02 10.15 -13.40
CA THR A 26 -4.08 8.88 -14.12
C THR A 26 -3.51 7.74 -13.29
N HIS A 27 -2.70 8.05 -12.28
CA HIS A 27 -2.00 7.06 -11.46
C HIS A 27 -2.11 7.38 -9.96
N ILE A 28 -2.00 6.35 -9.12
CA ILE A 28 -1.87 6.47 -7.67
C ILE A 28 -0.51 5.91 -7.23
N VAL A 29 0.11 6.60 -6.28
CA VAL A 29 1.18 6.05 -5.45
C VAL A 29 0.59 5.77 -4.07
N ALA A 30 0.60 4.50 -3.65
CA ALA A 30 -0.01 4.10 -2.38
C ALA A 30 1.00 4.20 -1.24
N HIS A 31 0.76 5.09 -0.28
CA HIS A 31 1.60 5.26 0.90
C HIS A 31 1.15 4.36 2.03
N LEU A 32 1.73 3.15 2.09
CA LEU A 32 1.21 2.03 2.87
C LEU A 32 1.71 1.84 4.31
N PRO A 33 2.61 2.64 4.92
CA PRO A 33 2.86 2.52 6.36
C PRO A 33 1.57 2.66 7.19
N GLY A 34 1.22 1.60 7.93
CA GLY A 34 -0.02 1.52 8.71
C GLY A 34 -1.20 0.88 7.98
N TYR A 35 -1.01 0.37 6.76
CA TYR A 35 -2.03 -0.35 5.99
C TYR A 35 -2.45 -1.65 6.66
N SER A 36 -1.53 -2.36 7.31
CA SER A 36 -1.81 -3.58 8.08
C SER A 36 -2.72 -3.34 9.29
N LYS A 37 -2.86 -2.09 9.74
CA LYS A 37 -3.73 -1.68 10.85
C LYS A 37 -5.14 -1.27 10.40
N THR A 38 -5.48 -1.49 9.13
CA THR A 38 -6.84 -1.24 8.62
C THR A 38 -7.81 -2.22 9.27
N ALA A 39 -8.94 -1.72 9.79
CA ALA A 39 -9.89 -2.47 10.62
C ALA A 39 -10.54 -3.71 9.94
N SER A 40 -10.27 -3.91 8.66
CA SER A 40 -10.83 -4.97 7.82
C SER A 40 -9.93 -6.21 7.69
N ARG A 41 -8.72 -6.19 8.25
CA ARG A 41 -7.75 -7.28 8.06
C ARG A 41 -8.03 -8.43 9.05
N PRO A 42 -8.18 -9.69 8.59
CA PRO A 42 -8.49 -10.83 9.45
C PRO A 42 -7.26 -11.43 10.16
N VAL A 43 -6.09 -10.82 10.02
CA VAL A 43 -4.82 -11.26 10.60
C VAL A 43 -4.17 -10.10 11.39
N PRO A 44 -3.27 -10.41 12.35
CA PRO A 44 -2.52 -9.40 13.10
C PRO A 44 -1.80 -8.37 12.22
N ALA A 45 -1.52 -7.18 12.75
CA ALA A 45 -0.95 -6.07 11.98
C ALA A 45 0.55 -6.23 11.66
N ASP A 46 1.24 -7.09 12.40
CA ASP A 46 2.63 -7.51 12.24
C ASP A 46 2.82 -8.60 11.17
N GLU A 47 1.73 -9.23 10.70
CA GLU A 47 1.79 -10.19 9.60
C GLU A 47 2.04 -9.49 8.25
N ALA A 48 2.85 -10.11 7.39
CA ALA A 48 3.22 -9.57 6.09
C ALA A 48 2.00 -9.41 5.15
N TRP A 49 2.05 -8.42 4.24
CA TRP A 49 0.99 -8.25 3.24
C TRP A 49 0.89 -9.46 2.31
N SER A 50 -0.32 -9.99 2.18
CA SER A 50 -0.61 -11.04 1.21
C SER A 50 -0.76 -10.47 -0.20
N LEU A 51 -0.48 -11.31 -1.20
CA LEU A 51 -0.69 -10.97 -2.60
C LEU A 51 -2.16 -10.58 -2.89
N GLU A 52 -3.11 -11.24 -2.22
CA GLU A 52 -4.54 -10.97 -2.43
C GLU A 52 -4.95 -9.60 -1.90
N GLU A 53 -4.37 -9.14 -0.79
CA GLU A 53 -4.56 -7.77 -0.28
C GLU A 53 -4.05 -6.73 -1.28
N LEU A 54 -2.84 -6.93 -1.81
CA LEU A 54 -2.25 -6.01 -2.80
C LEU A 54 -3.02 -6.03 -4.13
N LYS A 55 -3.54 -7.19 -4.55
CA LYS A 55 -4.44 -7.31 -5.72
C LYS A 55 -5.76 -6.59 -5.47
N ALA A 56 -6.35 -6.72 -4.28
CA ALA A 56 -7.59 -6.03 -3.93
C ALA A 56 -7.41 -4.50 -3.96
N LEU A 57 -6.29 -3.99 -3.41
CA LEU A 57 -5.93 -2.57 -3.50
C LEU A 57 -5.76 -2.10 -4.95
N ARG A 58 -5.01 -2.85 -5.77
CA ARG A 58 -4.91 -2.55 -7.21
C ARG A 58 -6.28 -2.56 -7.88
N GLY A 59 -7.13 -3.54 -7.54
CA GLY A 59 -8.47 -3.69 -8.08
C GLY A 59 -9.39 -2.49 -7.80
N SER A 60 -9.36 -1.95 -6.58
CA SER A 60 -10.17 -0.78 -6.22
C SER A 60 -9.71 0.48 -6.96
N ILE A 61 -8.39 0.72 -7.04
CA ILE A 61 -7.80 1.82 -7.81
C ILE A 61 -8.17 1.70 -9.29
N ASN A 62 -8.01 0.52 -9.87
CA ASN A 62 -8.30 0.25 -11.28
C ASN A 62 -9.80 0.41 -11.60
N SER A 63 -10.69 0.03 -10.69
CA SER A 63 -12.14 0.20 -10.85
C SER A 63 -12.56 1.68 -10.90
N ALA A 64 -11.76 2.58 -10.31
CA ALA A 64 -11.94 4.03 -10.46
C ALA A 64 -11.32 4.60 -11.75
N GLY A 65 -10.70 3.77 -12.60
CA GLY A 65 -10.03 4.20 -13.83
C GLY A 65 -8.66 4.85 -13.60
N LEU A 66 -8.02 4.57 -12.46
CA LEU A 66 -6.64 4.95 -12.15
C LEU A 66 -5.73 3.71 -12.27
N GLU A 67 -4.43 3.92 -12.37
CA GLU A 67 -3.43 2.84 -12.30
C GLU A 67 -2.62 2.93 -11.00
N LEU A 68 -2.44 1.81 -10.29
CA LEU A 68 -1.45 1.74 -9.20
C LEU A 68 -0.03 1.77 -9.80
N ALA A 69 0.65 2.91 -9.68
CA ALA A 69 1.98 3.11 -10.23
C ALA A 69 3.09 2.56 -9.33
N ALA A 70 2.97 2.76 -8.03
CA ALA A 70 4.00 2.43 -7.04
C ALA A 70 3.42 2.33 -5.63
N ILE A 71 4.20 1.70 -4.75
CA ILE A 71 4.04 1.74 -3.30
C ILE A 71 5.13 2.67 -2.74
N GLU A 72 4.77 3.59 -1.86
CA GLU A 72 5.68 4.52 -1.19
C GLU A 72 5.13 4.84 0.19
N ASN A 73 5.35 4.08 1.25
CA ASN A 73 6.49 3.19 1.49
C ASN A 73 6.02 1.79 1.97
N PHE A 74 6.97 0.90 2.23
CA PHE A 74 6.74 -0.35 2.93
C PHE A 74 6.52 -0.13 4.42
N GLU A 75 5.75 -0.99 5.08
CA GLU A 75 5.70 -1.02 6.54
C GLU A 75 7.09 -1.19 7.14
N PRO A 76 7.39 -0.59 8.32
CA PRO A 76 8.68 -0.75 8.96
C PRO A 76 9.10 -2.20 9.17
N HIS A 77 8.17 -3.10 9.49
CA HIS A 77 8.46 -4.52 9.68
C HIS A 77 8.83 -5.26 8.38
N HIS A 78 8.56 -4.68 7.20
CA HIS A 78 9.01 -5.22 5.92
C HIS A 78 10.42 -4.73 5.53
N TRP A 79 11.03 -3.80 6.27
CA TRP A 79 12.27 -3.15 5.83
C TRP A 79 13.47 -4.09 5.79
N SER A 80 13.56 -5.04 6.73
CA SER A 80 14.61 -6.07 6.73
C SER A 80 14.61 -6.85 5.42
N ASP A 81 13.42 -7.25 4.99
CA ASP A 81 13.24 -8.21 3.89
C ASP A 81 13.26 -7.53 2.51
N VAL A 82 12.96 -6.23 2.45
CA VAL A 82 12.77 -5.50 1.19
C VAL A 82 13.86 -4.45 0.93
N LEU A 83 14.34 -3.75 1.96
CA LEU A 83 15.28 -2.64 1.79
C LEU A 83 16.72 -3.00 2.16
N LEU A 84 16.90 -3.87 3.15
CA LEU A 84 18.19 -4.08 3.79
C LEU A 84 18.89 -5.37 3.34
N ASP A 85 18.20 -6.28 2.62
CA ASP A 85 18.71 -7.59 2.17
C ASP A 85 19.54 -8.28 3.26
N VAL A 86 19.07 -8.19 4.50
CA VAL A 86 19.76 -8.79 5.64
C VAL A 86 19.58 -10.30 5.53
N PRO A 87 20.65 -11.10 5.74
CA PRO A 87 20.50 -12.55 5.86
C PRO A 87 19.43 -12.86 6.90
N GLU A 88 18.59 -13.86 6.62
CA GLU A 88 17.51 -14.32 7.51
C GLU A 88 18.08 -14.48 8.94
N VAL A 89 17.82 -13.48 9.78
CA VAL A 89 18.13 -13.51 11.21
C VAL A 89 16.81 -13.83 11.90
N ASP A 90 16.83 -14.80 12.82
CA ASP A 90 15.67 -15.14 13.63
C ASP A 90 15.02 -13.84 14.14
N HIS A 91 13.75 -13.63 13.77
CA HIS A 91 12.99 -12.40 14.05
C HIS A 91 12.78 -12.14 15.56
N GLU A 92 13.37 -12.94 16.45
CA GLU A 92 13.37 -12.74 17.90
C GLU A 92 14.26 -11.55 18.36
N ASP A 93 15.17 -11.05 17.51
CA ASP A 93 16.19 -10.07 17.92
C ASP A 93 15.94 -8.60 17.48
N PHE A 94 14.81 -8.29 16.84
CA PHE A 94 14.47 -6.89 16.51
C PHE A 94 13.55 -6.26 17.58
N PRO A 95 13.96 -5.16 18.24
CA PRO A 95 13.22 -4.52 19.34
C PRO A 95 11.98 -3.74 18.91
#